data_AF-A0A357A1D4-F1
#
_entry.id   AF-A0A357A1D4-F1
#
_cell.length_a   1.000
_cell.length_b   1.000
_cell.length_c   1.000
_cell.angle_alpha   90.00
_cell.angle_beta   90.00
_cell.angle_gamma   90.00
#
_symmetry.space_group_name_H-M   'P 1'
#
loop_
_entity.id
_entity.type
_entity.pdbx_description
1 polymer ?
#
loop_
_entity_poly.entity_id
_entity_poly.type
_entity_poly.pdbx_seq_one_letter_code
_entity_poly.pdbx_strand_id
1 'polypeptide(L)'
;MGDGSEFRRAKALVQQALPSVFREVEKTRHWNEGFDANIAFLKLNFLDPLSVELGNELEGLVPLLWLMAGGYGNLPQIARTEPFIVPNDARFALLVREDRFREFRAVVEKRDDLEWAFLVTDNTEAFFQMRSQLERIVNVKQLYKNYLENFEINVWERKI
;
A
#
# COMPACT_ATOMS: atom_id res chain seq x y z
N MET A 1 -6.69 8.67 -64.42
CA MET A 1 -6.31 9.78 -63.52
C MET A 1 -7.38 9.79 -62.42
N GLY A 2 -7.13 9.12 -61.30
CA GLY A 2 -8.15 8.90 -60.26
C GLY A 2 -8.47 10.22 -59.55
N ASP A 3 -9.77 10.50 -59.40
CA ASP A 3 -10.30 11.73 -58.80
C ASP A 3 -9.91 11.82 -57.31
N GLY A 4 -9.07 12.80 -56.97
CA GLY A 4 -8.65 13.06 -55.58
C GLY A 4 -9.80 13.39 -54.63
N SER A 5 -11.02 13.61 -55.15
CA SER A 5 -12.26 13.69 -54.37
C SER A 5 -12.59 12.38 -53.64
N GLU A 6 -12.46 11.22 -54.30
CA GLU A 6 -12.80 9.93 -53.71
C GLU A 6 -11.86 9.57 -52.56
N PHE A 7 -10.57 9.81 -52.73
CA PHE A 7 -9.57 9.60 -51.68
C PHE A 7 -9.83 10.46 -50.45
N ARG A 8 -10.22 11.74 -50.65
CA ARG A 8 -10.56 12.65 -49.54
C ARG A 8 -11.79 12.18 -48.77
N ARG A 9 -12.80 11.68 -49.48
CA ARG A 9 -14.03 11.15 -48.88
C ARG A 9 -13.76 9.86 -48.09
N ALA A 10 -12.97 8.95 -48.65
CA ALA A 10 -12.56 7.72 -47.96
C ALA A 10 -11.72 8.01 -46.71
N LYS A 11 -10.77 8.94 -46.78
CA LYS A 11 -9.95 9.37 -45.63
C LYS A 11 -10.79 9.91 -44.48
N ALA A 12 -11.81 10.73 -44.77
CA ALA A 12 -12.69 11.30 -43.75
C ALA A 12 -13.50 10.23 -43.01
N LEU A 13 -14.03 9.24 -43.73
CA LEU A 13 -14.78 8.13 -43.13
C LEU A 13 -13.89 7.26 -42.23
N VAL A 14 -12.66 6.97 -42.66
CA VAL A 14 -11.69 6.20 -41.85
C VAL A 14 -11.31 6.94 -40.58
N GLN A 15 -11.05 8.26 -40.67
CA GLN A 15 -10.69 9.08 -39.50
C GLN A 15 -11.83 9.14 -38.46
N GLN A 16 -13.09 9.10 -38.91
CA GLN A 16 -14.26 9.18 -38.05
C GLN A 16 -14.63 7.83 -37.40
N ALA A 17 -14.27 6.72 -38.06
CA ALA A 17 -14.54 5.37 -37.57
C ALA A 17 -13.46 4.82 -36.62
N LEU A 18 -12.24 5.35 -36.67
CA LEU A 18 -11.15 4.90 -35.83
C LEU A 18 -11.24 5.52 -34.41
N PRO A 19 -11.08 4.72 -33.34
CA PRO A 19 -10.92 5.26 -32.00
C PRO A 19 -9.64 6.10 -31.91
N SER A 20 -9.59 7.00 -30.92
CA SER A 20 -8.42 7.81 -30.61
C SER A 20 -7.16 6.95 -30.60
N VAL A 21 -6.26 7.19 -31.55
CA VAL A 21 -4.99 6.48 -31.61
C VAL A 21 -4.10 7.03 -30.50
N PHE A 22 -3.86 6.22 -29.47
CA PHE A 22 -2.82 6.52 -28.49
C PHE A 22 -1.47 6.32 -29.16
N ARG A 23 -0.75 7.42 -29.38
CA ARG A 23 0.63 7.37 -29.83
C ARG A 23 1.50 7.41 -28.59
N GLU A 24 2.21 6.32 -28.33
CA GLU A 24 3.30 6.36 -27.37
C GLU A 24 4.40 7.26 -27.94
N VAL A 25 4.69 8.36 -27.24
CA VAL A 25 5.73 9.31 -27.64
C VAL A 25 6.87 9.13 -26.66
N GLU A 26 8.05 8.81 -27.20
CA GLU A 26 9.28 8.76 -26.41
C GLU A 26 9.54 10.15 -25.81
N LYS A 27 9.58 10.23 -24.48
CA LYS A 27 9.84 11.48 -23.75
C LYS A 27 11.29 11.49 -23.29
N THR A 28 12.14 12.22 -24.02
CA THR A 28 13.53 12.46 -23.61
C THR A 28 13.55 13.33 -22.35
N ARG A 29 14.28 12.90 -21.31
CA ARG A 29 14.53 13.67 -20.08
C ARG A 29 16.03 13.88 -19.90
N HIS A 30 16.44 15.01 -19.34
CA HIS A 30 17.85 15.21 -19.02
C HIS A 30 18.24 14.39 -17.79
N TRP A 31 19.40 13.74 -17.81
CA TRP A 31 19.85 12.88 -16.70
C TRP A 31 19.91 13.59 -15.33
N ASN A 32 20.15 14.90 -15.31
CA ASN A 32 20.20 15.71 -14.10
C ASN A 32 18.82 16.04 -13.49
N GLU A 33 17.74 15.87 -14.24
CA GLU A 33 16.37 16.01 -13.72
C GLU A 33 15.95 14.79 -12.88
N GLY A 34 16.58 13.63 -13.12
CA GLY A 34 16.28 12.39 -12.42
C GLY A 34 14.86 11.89 -12.64
N PHE A 35 14.41 10.99 -11.76
CA PHE A 35 13.01 10.58 -11.65
C PHE A 35 12.43 11.16 -10.35
N ASP A 36 11.16 11.53 -10.35
CA ASP A 36 10.39 11.72 -9.11
C ASP A 36 10.29 10.36 -8.42
N ALA A 37 11.27 10.06 -7.59
CA ALA A 37 11.40 8.82 -6.86
C ALA A 37 11.62 9.15 -5.38
N ASN A 38 10.93 8.40 -4.52
CA ASN A 38 11.11 8.49 -3.09
C ASN A 38 12.49 7.92 -2.72
N ILE A 39 13.25 8.64 -1.89
CA ILE A 39 14.47 8.12 -1.26
C ILE A 39 14.30 8.14 0.25
N ALA A 40 14.52 6.99 0.89
CA ALA A 40 14.49 6.84 2.34
C ALA A 40 15.67 5.97 2.78
N PHE A 41 16.43 6.45 3.76
CA PHE A 41 17.53 5.69 4.37
C PHE A 41 17.03 5.05 5.66
N LEU A 42 16.88 3.73 5.66
CA LEU A 42 16.37 2.97 6.79
C LEU A 42 17.49 2.11 7.37
N LYS A 43 17.70 2.21 8.69
CA LYS A 43 18.58 1.30 9.41
C LYS A 43 17.74 0.15 9.95
N LEU A 44 17.97 -1.05 9.41
CA LEU A 44 17.38 -2.27 9.95
C LEU A 44 18.13 -2.68 11.20
N ASN A 45 17.39 -2.96 12.27
CA ASN A 45 17.93 -3.47 13.52
C ASN A 45 16.96 -4.48 14.13
N PHE A 46 17.45 -5.28 15.06
CA PHE A 46 16.60 -6.16 15.84
C PHE A 46 15.86 -5.36 16.91
N LEU A 47 14.59 -5.72 17.13
CA LEU A 47 13.75 -5.14 18.17
C LEU A 47 13.94 -5.93 19.46
N ASP A 48 13.82 -5.25 20.60
CA ASP A 48 13.84 -5.89 21.91
C ASP A 48 12.55 -6.73 22.10
N PRO A 49 12.64 -8.05 22.34
CA PRO A 49 11.47 -8.92 22.43
C PRO A 49 10.45 -8.45 23.48
N LEU A 50 10.91 -8.00 24.64
CA LEU A 50 10.02 -7.54 25.71
C LEU A 50 9.25 -6.27 25.28
N SER A 51 9.92 -5.34 24.59
CA SER A 51 9.30 -4.12 24.06
C SER A 51 8.30 -4.43 22.95
N VAL A 52 8.57 -5.45 22.13
CA VAL A 52 7.63 -6.00 21.14
C VAL A 52 6.39 -6.59 21.81
N GLU A 53 6.55 -7.43 22.84
CA GLU A 53 5.45 -8.02 23.61
C GLU A 53 4.56 -6.97 24.27
N LEU A 54 5.12 -5.81 24.62
CA LEU A 54 4.36 -4.71 25.17
C LEU A 54 3.69 -3.84 24.09
N GLY A 55 3.89 -4.14 22.81
CA GLY A 55 3.39 -3.36 21.67
C GLY A 55 4.11 -2.02 21.47
N ASN A 56 5.26 -1.83 22.12
CA ASN A 56 5.99 -0.56 22.12
C ASN A 56 6.81 -0.31 20.87
N GLU A 57 6.98 -1.31 20.01
CA GLU A 57 7.88 -1.25 18.86
C GLU A 57 7.13 -1.19 17.51
N LEU A 58 5.81 -0.93 17.52
CA LEU A 58 5.00 -0.82 16.31
C LEU A 58 5.52 0.26 15.35
N GLU A 59 6.03 1.37 15.89
CA GLU A 59 6.66 2.45 15.12
C GLU A 59 7.79 1.94 14.22
N GLY A 60 8.57 0.97 14.71
CA GLY A 60 9.66 0.36 13.94
C GLY A 60 9.18 -0.49 12.76
N LEU A 61 7.93 -0.95 12.76
CA LEU A 61 7.35 -1.73 11.67
C LEU A 61 6.83 -0.86 10.52
N VAL A 62 6.51 0.41 10.79
CA VAL A 62 5.86 1.32 9.83
C VAL A 62 6.65 1.44 8.53
N PRO A 63 7.98 1.62 8.53
CA PRO A 63 8.74 1.66 7.28
C PRO A 63 8.61 0.39 6.46
N LEU A 64 8.49 -0.77 7.10
CA LEU A 64 8.29 -2.06 6.43
C LEU A 64 6.89 -2.15 5.83
N LEU A 65 5.86 -1.70 6.56
CA LEU A 65 4.48 -1.66 6.05
C LEU A 65 4.35 -0.73 4.83
N TRP A 66 4.99 0.44 4.91
CA TRP A 66 5.05 1.41 3.82
C TRP A 66 5.74 0.82 2.58
N LEU A 67 6.88 0.14 2.76
CA LEU A 67 7.58 -0.55 1.66
C LEU A 67 6.74 -1.69 1.07
N MET A 68 6.05 -2.49 1.90
CA MET A 68 5.12 -3.52 1.40
C MET A 68 3.99 -2.92 0.57
N ALA A 69 3.54 -1.72 0.91
CA ALA A 69 2.54 -0.96 0.16
C ALA A 69 3.12 -0.17 -1.04
N GLY A 70 4.35 -0.48 -1.45
CA GLY A 70 4.98 0.10 -2.64
C GLY A 70 5.76 1.40 -2.39
N GLY A 71 5.88 1.85 -1.15
CA GLY A 71 6.67 3.04 -0.81
C GLY A 71 6.15 4.34 -1.44
N TYR A 72 4.84 4.44 -1.68
CA TYR A 72 4.20 5.64 -2.22
C TYR A 72 4.04 6.73 -1.16
N GLY A 73 4.20 7.99 -1.56
CA GLY A 73 4.14 9.14 -0.66
C GLY A 73 5.32 9.21 0.30
N ASN A 74 5.24 10.12 1.27
CA ASN A 74 6.25 10.23 2.32
C ASN A 74 6.15 9.06 3.30
N LEU A 75 7.28 8.70 3.91
CA LEU A 75 7.29 7.76 5.02
C LEU A 75 6.43 8.35 6.16
N PRO A 76 5.36 7.67 6.60
CA PRO A 76 4.49 8.22 7.63
C PRO A 76 5.23 8.37 8.96
N GLN A 77 5.13 9.57 9.54
CA GLN A 77 5.52 9.79 10.94
C GLN A 77 4.32 9.50 11.81
N ILE A 78 4.48 8.59 12.77
CA ILE A 78 3.36 8.07 13.55
C ILE A 78 3.60 8.33 15.02
N ALA A 79 2.57 8.86 15.68
CA ALA A 79 2.53 8.93 17.13
C ALA A 79 2.04 7.59 17.70
N ARG A 80 2.75 7.07 18.71
CA ARG A 80 2.50 5.77 19.35
C ARG A 80 1.08 5.59 19.91
N THR A 81 0.35 6.68 20.13
CA THR A 81 -0.95 6.69 20.79
C THR A 81 -2.14 6.61 19.84
N GLU A 82 -1.92 6.73 18.53
CA GLU A 82 -3.04 6.77 17.59
C GLU A 82 -3.70 5.38 17.46
N PRO A 83 -5.04 5.30 17.57
CA PRO A 83 -5.75 4.02 17.47
C PRO A 83 -5.71 3.41 16.06
N PHE A 84 -5.45 4.24 15.05
CA PHE A 84 -5.24 3.84 13.67
C PHE A 84 -4.49 4.92 12.91
N ILE A 85 -3.87 4.54 11.78
CA ILE A 85 -3.11 5.42 10.90
C ILE A 85 -3.61 5.25 9.47
N VAL A 86 -3.90 6.37 8.81
CA VAL A 86 -4.26 6.43 7.38
C VAL A 86 -3.48 7.60 6.75
N PRO A 87 -2.22 7.41 6.29
CA PRO A 87 -1.38 8.49 5.83
C PRO A 87 -1.86 9.03 4.47
N ASN A 88 -2.01 10.35 4.33
CA ASN A 88 -2.68 10.98 3.18
C ASN A 88 -2.08 10.63 1.80
N ASP A 89 -0.78 10.39 1.73
CA ASP A 89 0.00 10.18 0.50
C ASP A 89 0.48 8.74 0.33
N ALA A 90 0.25 7.87 1.31
CA ALA A 90 0.57 6.45 1.24
C ALA A 90 -0.67 5.61 0.92
N ARG A 91 -0.47 4.48 0.23
CA ARG A 91 -1.54 3.57 -0.20
C ARG A 91 -1.85 2.46 0.80
N PHE A 92 -1.64 2.73 2.09
CA PHE A 92 -1.97 1.78 3.15
C PHE A 92 -2.69 2.42 4.33
N ALA A 93 -3.34 1.58 5.10
CA ALA A 93 -3.98 1.92 6.36
C ALA A 93 -3.55 0.91 7.44
N LEU A 94 -3.41 1.34 8.69
CA LEU A 94 -3.02 0.50 9.82
C LEU A 94 -4.02 0.70 10.96
N LEU A 95 -4.71 -0.37 11.36
CA LEU A 95 -5.52 -0.40 12.57
C LEU A 95 -4.65 -0.90 13.73
N VAL A 96 -4.51 -0.09 14.78
CA VAL A 96 -3.73 -0.45 15.99
C VAL A 96 -4.65 -1.01 17.08
N ARG A 97 -5.88 -0.49 17.16
CA ARG A 97 -6.86 -0.84 18.19
C ARG A 97 -8.16 -1.34 17.58
N GLU A 98 -8.48 -2.61 17.80
CA GLU A 98 -9.69 -3.26 17.27
C GLU A 98 -10.98 -2.53 17.63
N ASP A 99 -11.08 -1.97 18.85
CA ASP A 99 -12.25 -1.23 19.32
C ASP A 99 -12.52 0.06 18.53
N ARG A 100 -11.59 0.46 17.67
CA ARG A 100 -11.66 1.65 16.81
C ARG A 100 -11.88 1.31 15.34
N PHE A 101 -12.15 0.04 15.02
CA PHE A 101 -12.38 -0.44 13.65
C PHE A 101 -13.47 0.34 12.90
N ARG A 102 -14.57 0.68 13.56
CA ARG A 102 -15.67 1.40 12.92
C ARG A 102 -15.24 2.77 12.38
N GLU A 103 -14.44 3.50 13.15
CA GLU A 103 -13.92 4.81 12.75
C GLU A 103 -12.85 4.66 11.66
N PHE A 104 -11.95 3.69 11.84
CA PHE A 104 -10.95 3.33 10.84
C PHE A 104 -11.58 3.03 9.47
N ARG A 105 -12.58 2.15 9.44
CA ARG A 105 -13.32 1.77 8.22
C ARG A 105 -13.93 3.00 7.55
N ALA A 106 -14.56 3.88 8.31
CA ALA A 106 -15.19 5.09 7.77
C ALA A 106 -14.17 6.07 7.13
N VAL A 107 -12.90 6.03 7.55
CA VAL A 107 -11.81 6.79 6.91
C VAL A 107 -11.30 6.07 5.67
N VAL A 108 -11.10 4.74 5.77
CA VAL A 108 -10.62 3.90 4.66
C VAL A 108 -11.59 3.92 3.47
N GLU A 109 -12.90 3.83 3.71
CA GLU A 109 -13.91 3.83 2.64
C GLU A 109 -13.99 5.12 1.83
N LYS A 110 -13.47 6.23 2.38
CA LYS A 110 -13.40 7.53 1.70
C LYS A 110 -12.21 7.65 0.75
N ARG A 111 -11.32 6.65 0.74
CA ARG A 111 -10.08 6.66 -0.03
C ARG A 111 -10.04 5.50 -1.01
N ASP A 112 -10.14 5.83 -2.28
CA ASP A 112 -10.17 4.87 -3.37
C ASP A 112 -8.75 4.39 -3.77
N ASP A 113 -7.72 5.05 -3.27
CA ASP A 113 -6.32 4.81 -3.60
C ASP A 113 -5.61 3.85 -2.64
N LEU A 114 -6.28 3.42 -1.56
CA LEU A 114 -5.76 2.47 -0.60
C LEU A 114 -5.76 1.05 -1.17
N GLU A 115 -4.59 0.43 -1.22
CA GLU A 115 -4.43 -0.96 -1.70
C GLU A 115 -4.17 -1.94 -0.56
N TRP A 116 -3.68 -1.43 0.58
CA TRP A 116 -3.26 -2.22 1.73
C TRP A 116 -3.95 -1.82 3.03
N ALA A 117 -4.36 -2.79 3.84
CA ALA A 117 -4.75 -2.59 5.23
C ALA A 117 -4.03 -3.59 6.14
N PHE A 118 -3.47 -3.10 7.23
CA PHE A 118 -2.84 -3.90 8.26
C PHE A 118 -3.66 -3.81 9.53
N LEU A 119 -4.00 -4.95 10.12
CA LEU A 119 -4.89 -5.02 11.28
C LEU A 119 -4.13 -5.63 12.45
N VAL A 120 -3.84 -4.84 13.48
CA VAL A 120 -3.23 -5.33 14.72
C VAL A 120 -4.29 -6.04 15.54
N THR A 121 -4.22 -7.37 15.60
CA THR A 121 -5.14 -8.24 16.34
C THR A 121 -4.51 -9.61 16.58
N ASP A 122 -4.67 -10.15 17.79
CA ASP A 122 -4.34 -11.54 18.13
C ASP A 122 -5.52 -12.51 17.94
N ASN A 123 -6.69 -11.98 17.60
CA ASN A 123 -7.90 -12.76 17.39
C ASN A 123 -8.17 -12.95 15.89
N THR A 124 -7.92 -14.17 15.41
CA THR A 124 -8.15 -14.57 14.02
C THR A 124 -9.61 -14.43 13.58
N GLU A 125 -10.57 -14.67 14.48
CA GLU A 125 -11.99 -14.48 14.15
C GLU A 125 -12.32 -12.99 13.97
N ALA A 126 -11.82 -12.13 14.86
CA ALA A 126 -11.95 -10.69 14.74
C ALA A 126 -11.30 -10.18 13.44
N PHE A 127 -10.12 -10.70 13.09
CA PHE A 127 -9.47 -10.41 11.81
C PHE A 127 -10.38 -10.72 10.61
N PHE A 128 -10.97 -11.92 10.54
CA PHE A 128 -11.85 -12.27 9.43
C PHE A 128 -13.13 -11.41 9.38
N GLN A 129 -13.70 -11.07 10.53
CA GLN A 129 -14.86 -10.17 10.61
C GLN A 129 -14.53 -8.74 10.16
N MET A 130 -13.34 -8.23 10.47
CA MET A 130 -12.88 -6.93 10.00
C MET A 130 -12.53 -6.97 8.52
N ARG A 131 -11.83 -8.02 8.06
CA ARG A 131 -11.46 -8.25 6.66
C ARG A 131 -12.67 -8.24 5.74
N SER A 132 -13.75 -8.91 6.12
CA SER A 132 -14.96 -9.01 5.31
C SER A 132 -15.65 -7.66 5.10
N GLN A 133 -15.43 -6.71 6.01
CA GLN A 133 -15.97 -5.36 5.91
C GLN A 133 -15.07 -4.38 5.14
N LEU A 134 -13.85 -4.79 4.78
CA LEU A 134 -12.90 -4.02 3.96
C LEU A 134 -12.90 -4.53 2.51
N GLU A 135 -14.08 -4.56 1.89
CA GLU A 135 -14.29 -5.21 0.57
C GLU A 135 -13.46 -4.59 -0.55
N ARG A 136 -13.21 -3.27 -0.48
CA ARG A 136 -12.47 -2.52 -1.52
C ARG A 136 -10.96 -2.66 -1.41
N ILE A 137 -10.45 -3.12 -0.26
CA ILE A 137 -9.01 -3.25 -0.04
C ILE A 137 -8.54 -4.59 -0.57
N VAL A 138 -7.59 -4.53 -1.50
CA VAL A 138 -7.03 -5.69 -2.19
C VAL A 138 -6.26 -6.57 -1.21
N ASN A 139 -5.35 -5.96 -0.45
CA ASN A 139 -4.43 -6.65 0.44
C ASN A 139 -4.74 -6.30 1.89
N VAL A 140 -5.19 -7.28 2.68
CA VAL A 140 -5.46 -7.08 4.11
C VAL A 140 -4.68 -8.12 4.88
N LYS A 141 -3.82 -7.68 5.82
CA LYS A 141 -2.96 -8.55 6.60
C LYS A 141 -3.18 -8.38 8.10
N GLN A 142 -3.18 -9.51 8.81
CA GLN A 142 -3.15 -9.54 10.26
C GLN A 142 -1.72 -9.28 10.76
N LEU A 143 -1.60 -8.40 11.75
CA LEU A 143 -0.40 -8.18 12.54
C LEU A 143 -0.71 -8.55 13.99
N TYR A 144 0.18 -9.25 14.68
CA TYR A 144 -0.02 -9.55 16.10
C TYR A 144 0.50 -8.40 16.94
N LYS A 145 -0.16 -8.12 18.07
CA LYS A 145 0.34 -7.16 19.07
C LYS A 145 1.76 -7.54 19.53
N ASN A 146 1.96 -8.85 19.72
CA ASN A 146 3.23 -9.46 20.06
C ASN A 146 3.74 -10.19 18.81
N TYR A 147 4.25 -9.44 17.84
CA TYR A 147 4.60 -9.97 16.51
C TYR A 147 5.84 -10.89 16.47
N LEU A 148 6.34 -11.35 17.63
CA LEU A 148 7.47 -12.29 17.75
C LEU A 148 7.18 -13.65 17.13
N GLU A 149 5.93 -14.11 17.13
CA GLU A 149 5.58 -15.42 16.55
C GLU A 149 5.75 -15.47 15.02
N ASN A 150 5.70 -14.31 14.33
CA ASN A 150 5.98 -14.24 12.89
C ASN A 150 7.49 -14.27 12.57
N PHE A 151 8.37 -14.06 13.55
CA PHE A 151 9.83 -13.97 13.36
C PHE A 151 10.62 -15.10 14.01
N GLU A 152 9.96 -16.10 14.61
CA GLU A 152 10.59 -17.40 14.86
C GLU A 152 10.83 -18.11 13.52
N ILE A 153 11.85 -17.66 12.81
CA ILE A 153 12.49 -18.43 11.75
C ILE A 153 13.16 -19.61 12.47
N ASN A 154 12.45 -20.74 12.55
CA ASN A 154 13.05 -22.06 12.71
C ASN A 154 14.01 -22.21 13.91
N VAL A 155 13.51 -22.18 15.15
CA VAL A 155 14.22 -22.85 16.24
C VAL A 155 13.82 -24.33 16.22
N TRP A 156 14.33 -25.07 15.23
CA TRP A 156 14.19 -26.53 15.25
C TRP A 156 14.89 -27.08 16.50
N GLU A 157 14.19 -27.97 17.19
CA GLU A 157 14.61 -28.67 18.41
C GLU A 157 16.09 -29.09 18.35
N ARG A 158 16.92 -28.60 19.27
CA ARG A 158 17.96 -29.47 19.84
C ARG A 158 17.37 -30.12 21.09
N LYS A 159 16.70 -31.25 20.88
CA LYS A 159 16.55 -32.26 21.92
C LYS A 159 17.94 -32.84 22.22
N ILE A 160 18.32 -32.64 23.48
CA ILE A 160 19.32 -33.36 24.30
C ILE A 160 20.77 -33.24 23.83
#